data_AF-A0A2V8IQE0-F1
#
_entry.id   AF-A0A2V8IQE0-F1
#
_cell.length_a   1.000
_cell.length_b   1.000
_cell.length_c   1.000
_cell.angle_alpha   90.00
_cell.angle_beta   90.00
_cell.angle_gamma   90.00
#
_symmetry.space_group_name_H-M   'P 1'
#
loop_
_entity.id
_entity.type
_entity.pdbx_description
1 polymer ?
#
loop_
_entity_poly.entity_id
_entity_poly.type
_entity_poly.pdbx_seq_one_letter_code
_entity_poly.pdbx_strand_id
1 'polypeptide(L)'
;NFRATPLMIDGVLYSPNAIGLVEAFHPGTGKTIWVQEPFRDEPGQGLRGDSTRGVTYWTDGAERRLFLVRGEYLIALDPRTGKLLTSFGDKGRVNLRPGLGPRATKYAWTGVPQVCRDVVIVGTGIGGSVRRALGQAAVDVPSDTAARRSRQRHVGERLVGVQRRGEPVVADHR
;
A
#
# COMPACT_ATOMS: atom_id res chain seq x y z
N ASN A 1 11.82 -0.99 16.71
CA ASN A 1 11.87 -2.46 16.44
C ASN A 1 11.75 -2.66 14.94
N PHE A 2 12.76 -3.23 14.30
CA PHE A 2 12.82 -3.47 12.85
C PHE A 2 12.30 -4.87 12.54
N ARG A 3 11.29 -4.99 11.68
CA ARG A 3 10.58 -6.27 11.43
C ARG A 3 10.32 -6.52 9.94
N ALA A 4 11.10 -5.90 9.07
CA ALA A 4 10.93 -6.07 7.64
C ALA A 4 11.30 -7.49 7.20
N THR A 5 10.51 -8.05 6.28
CA THR A 5 10.91 -9.21 5.48
C THR A 5 11.27 -8.71 4.08
N PRO A 6 12.56 -8.68 3.71
CA PRO A 6 12.99 -8.23 2.39
C PRO A 6 12.39 -9.08 1.26
N LEU A 7 12.10 -8.45 0.13
CA LEU A 7 11.63 -9.10 -1.10
C LEU A 7 12.78 -9.16 -2.12
N MET A 8 13.07 -10.34 -2.67
CA MET A 8 14.08 -10.51 -3.71
C MET A 8 13.42 -10.64 -5.09
N ILE A 9 13.88 -9.86 -6.07
CA ILE A 9 13.38 -9.88 -7.45
C ILE A 9 14.56 -9.65 -8.38
N ASP A 10 14.74 -10.53 -9.37
CA ASP A 10 15.78 -10.41 -10.41
C ASP A 10 17.18 -10.08 -9.84
N GLY A 11 17.55 -10.68 -8.69
CA GLY A 11 18.84 -10.48 -8.04
C GLY A 11 18.99 -9.19 -7.20
N VAL A 12 17.91 -8.44 -6.99
CA VAL A 12 17.88 -7.24 -6.14
C VAL A 12 17.02 -7.49 -4.91
N LEU A 13 17.51 -7.09 -3.73
CA LEU A 13 16.72 -7.08 -2.49
C LEU A 13 16.07 -5.73 -2.26
N TYR A 14 14.81 -5.75 -1.85
CA TYR A 14 14.02 -4.58 -1.51
C TYR A 14 13.54 -4.70 -0.06
N SER A 15 13.82 -3.69 0.76
CA SER A 15 13.39 -3.68 2.16
C SER A 15 13.03 -2.27 2.63
N PRO A 16 11.98 -2.11 3.45
CA PRO A 16 11.86 -0.96 4.31
C PRO A 16 13.09 -0.83 5.23
N ASN A 17 13.48 0.40 5.57
CA ASN A 17 14.53 0.71 6.53
C ASN A 17 13.92 1.16 7.87
N ALA A 18 14.78 1.53 8.84
CA ALA A 18 14.35 1.88 10.19
C ALA A 18 13.52 3.17 10.28
N ILE A 19 13.64 4.07 9.30
CA ILE A 19 12.96 5.37 9.27
C ILE A 19 11.69 5.38 8.40
N GLY A 20 11.35 4.23 7.81
CA GLY A 20 10.13 4.02 7.02
C GLY A 20 10.29 4.30 5.52
N LEU A 21 11.51 4.47 5.01
CA LEU A 21 11.78 4.49 3.57
C LEU A 21 11.99 3.06 3.06
N VAL A 22 11.89 2.85 1.75
CA VAL A 22 12.30 1.59 1.11
C VAL A 22 13.65 1.76 0.43
N GLU A 23 14.46 0.73 0.46
CA GLU A 23 15.77 0.68 -0.18
C GLU A 23 15.88 -0.56 -1.06
N ALA A 24 16.63 -0.43 -2.15
CA ALA A 24 17.09 -1.55 -2.94
C ALA A 24 18.59 -1.74 -2.74
N PHE A 25 19.04 -2.98 -2.60
CA PHE A 25 20.45 -3.30 -2.39
C PHE A 25 20.82 -4.65 -2.98
N HIS A 26 22.12 -4.81 -3.28
CA HIS A 26 22.66 -6.06 -3.79
C HIS A 26 22.74 -7.11 -2.66
N PRO A 27 22.19 -8.33 -2.85
CA PRO A 27 22.07 -9.31 -1.77
C PRO A 27 23.40 -9.86 -1.26
N GLY A 28 24.40 -10.01 -2.14
CA GLY A 28 25.69 -10.57 -1.75
C GLY A 28 26.65 -9.56 -1.11
N THR A 29 26.46 -8.25 -1.35
CA THR A 29 27.42 -7.21 -0.91
C THR A 29 26.80 -6.20 0.04
N GLY A 30 25.47 -6.14 0.15
CA GLY A 30 24.75 -5.12 0.92
C GLY A 30 24.82 -3.71 0.32
N LYS A 31 25.45 -3.53 -0.85
CA LYS A 31 25.58 -2.21 -1.48
C LYS A 31 24.21 -1.68 -1.89
N THR A 32 23.84 -0.51 -1.37
CA THR A 32 22.62 0.20 -1.75
C THR A 32 22.66 0.61 -3.22
N ILE A 33 21.57 0.32 -3.93
CA ILE A 33 21.32 0.70 -5.31
C ILE A 33 20.54 2.02 -5.33
N TRP A 34 19.46 2.09 -4.56
CA TRP A 34 18.68 3.32 -4.35
C TRP A 34 18.00 3.32 -2.99
N VAL A 35 17.68 4.52 -2.52
CA VAL A 35 16.83 4.77 -1.34
C VAL A 35 15.66 5.61 -1.80
N GLN A 36 14.45 5.24 -1.39
CA GLN A 36 13.23 5.97 -1.71
C GLN A 36 13.31 7.41 -1.17
N GLU A 37 12.91 8.37 -1.99
CA GLU A 37 12.86 9.76 -1.56
C GLU A 37 11.76 10.00 -0.50
N PRO A 38 12.02 10.83 0.51
CA PRO A 38 11.01 11.23 1.49
C PRO A 38 10.06 12.27 0.90
N PHE A 39 8.83 12.34 1.43
CA PHE A 39 7.89 13.41 1.09
C PHE A 39 8.21 14.66 1.91
N ARG A 40 9.17 15.47 1.44
CA ARG A 40 9.71 16.61 2.21
C ARG A 40 8.68 17.65 2.63
N ASP A 41 7.60 17.78 1.85
CA ASP A 41 6.51 18.73 2.12
C ASP A 41 5.54 18.25 3.21
N GLU A 42 5.73 17.03 3.75
CA GLU A 42 4.91 16.50 4.85
C GLU A 42 5.50 16.78 6.23
N PRO A 43 4.67 16.77 7.30
CA PRO A 43 5.16 16.81 8.67
C PRO A 43 6.26 15.76 8.93
N GLY A 44 7.31 16.17 9.66
CA GLY A 44 8.50 15.34 9.87
C GLY A 44 9.29 15.07 8.59
N GLN A 45 9.16 15.91 7.57
CA GLN A 45 9.78 15.76 6.23
C GLN A 45 9.43 14.45 5.54
N GLY A 46 8.29 13.83 5.89
CA GLY A 46 7.88 12.52 5.37
C GLY A 46 8.65 11.33 5.97
N LEU A 47 9.54 11.58 6.94
CA LEU A 47 10.28 10.58 7.70
C LEU A 47 9.48 10.20 8.94
N ARG A 48 8.47 9.35 8.76
CA ARG A 48 7.50 9.05 9.84
C ARG A 48 8.04 8.08 10.92
N GLY A 49 9.28 7.59 10.82
CA GLY A 49 9.92 6.75 11.84
C GLY A 49 9.30 5.36 12.05
N ASP A 50 8.26 5.03 11.28
CA ASP A 50 7.53 3.76 11.36
C ASP A 50 8.02 2.82 10.26
N SER A 51 8.87 1.86 10.64
CA SER A 51 9.28 0.77 9.76
C SER A 51 8.09 -0.11 9.39
N THR A 52 7.91 -0.33 8.09
CA THR A 52 6.84 -1.19 7.56
C THR A 52 7.35 -2.61 7.42
N ARG A 53 6.44 -3.60 7.41
CA ARG A 53 6.85 -5.01 7.47
C ARG A 53 7.42 -5.57 6.16
N GLY A 54 7.39 -4.82 5.07
CA GLY A 54 7.87 -5.27 3.77
C GLY A 54 7.29 -4.46 2.61
N VAL A 55 7.51 -4.96 1.41
CA VAL A 55 6.99 -4.39 0.15
C VAL A 55 6.34 -5.49 -0.68
N THR A 56 5.55 -5.10 -1.67
CA THR A 56 4.85 -6.01 -2.57
C THR A 56 5.21 -5.69 -4.00
N TYR A 57 5.48 -6.72 -4.80
CA TYR A 57 5.76 -6.55 -6.21
C TYR A 57 4.55 -6.88 -7.07
N TRP A 58 4.38 -6.12 -8.15
CA TRP A 58 3.39 -6.39 -9.18
C TRP A 58 3.98 -6.12 -10.56
N THR A 59 3.52 -6.89 -11.55
CA THR A 59 3.83 -6.69 -12.96
C THR A 59 2.70 -7.23 -13.84
N ASP A 60 2.44 -6.57 -14.96
CA ASP A 60 1.60 -7.10 -16.05
C ASP A 60 2.44 -7.65 -17.23
N GLY A 61 3.76 -7.80 -17.03
CA GLY A 61 4.74 -8.19 -18.03
C GLY A 61 5.39 -7.01 -18.76
N ALA A 62 4.74 -5.85 -18.84
CA ALA A 62 5.30 -4.64 -19.45
C ALA A 62 5.75 -3.64 -18.38
N GLU A 63 4.91 -3.43 -17.37
CA GLU A 63 5.18 -2.55 -16.25
C GLU A 63 5.54 -3.33 -14.99
N ARG A 64 6.28 -2.67 -14.09
CA ARG A 64 6.71 -3.25 -12.81
C ARG A 64 6.55 -2.22 -11.72
N ARG A 65 6.01 -2.62 -10.57
CA ARG A 65 5.70 -1.72 -9.46
C ARG A 65 6.07 -2.37 -8.12
N LEU A 66 6.62 -1.56 -7.22
CA LEU A 66 6.68 -1.89 -5.79
C LEU A 66 5.62 -1.10 -5.05
N PHE A 67 4.82 -1.80 -4.26
CA PHE A 67 3.81 -1.24 -3.39
C PHE A 67 4.22 -1.33 -1.92
N LEU A 68 3.98 -0.24 -1.18
CA LEU A 68 4.11 -0.21 0.26
C LEU A 68 3.10 0.75 0.87
N VAL A 69 2.85 0.62 2.18
CA VAL A 69 2.12 1.61 2.94
C VAL A 69 3.07 2.40 3.82
N ARG A 70 3.00 3.73 3.83
CA ARG A 70 3.74 4.60 4.76
C ARG A 70 2.81 5.67 5.30
N GLY A 71 2.68 5.73 6.62
CA GLY A 71 1.67 6.57 7.26
C GLY A 71 0.28 6.15 6.80
N GLU A 72 -0.43 7.06 6.14
CA GLU A 72 -1.77 6.83 5.59
C GLU A 72 -1.79 6.61 4.07
N TYR A 73 -0.62 6.50 3.43
CA TYR A 73 -0.53 6.40 1.98
C TYR A 73 -0.14 4.99 1.53
N LEU A 74 -0.89 4.45 0.57
CA LEU A 74 -0.40 3.40 -0.32
C LEU A 74 0.44 4.08 -1.41
N ILE A 75 1.67 3.60 -1.63
CA ILE A 75 2.65 4.22 -2.51
C ILE A 75 3.06 3.21 -3.58
N ALA A 76 3.25 3.68 -4.81
CA ALA A 76 3.81 2.91 -5.91
C ALA A 76 5.18 3.47 -6.34
N LEU A 77 6.19 2.60 -6.40
CA LEU A 77 7.56 2.94 -6.82
C LEU A 77 7.97 2.14 -8.06
N ASP A 78 8.82 2.74 -8.91
CA ASP A 78 9.56 2.01 -9.93
C ASP A 78 10.66 1.17 -9.24
N PRO A 79 10.65 -0.16 -9.36
CA PRO A 79 11.64 -1.03 -8.71
C PRO A 79 13.10 -0.77 -9.13
N ARG A 80 13.32 -0.14 -10.29
CA ARG A 80 14.66 0.12 -10.83
C ARG A 80 15.27 1.40 -10.24
N THR A 81 14.43 2.38 -9.92
CA THR A 81 14.90 3.73 -9.56
C THR A 81 14.50 4.17 -8.15
N GLY A 82 13.50 3.52 -7.54
CA GLY A 82 12.93 3.96 -6.26
C GLY A 82 12.07 5.21 -6.35
N LYS A 83 11.86 5.77 -7.56
CA LYS A 83 11.03 6.95 -7.78
C LYS A 83 9.55 6.60 -7.77
N LEU A 84 8.73 7.57 -7.37
CA LEU A 84 7.27 7.46 -7.43
C LEU A 84 6.80 7.25 -8.87
N LEU A 85 5.87 6.31 -9.05
CA LEU A 85 5.15 6.14 -10.31
C LEU A 85 3.97 7.11 -10.35
N THR A 86 4.17 8.29 -10.94
CA THR A 86 3.17 9.38 -10.93
C THR A 86 1.83 9.04 -11.57
N SER A 87 1.78 7.98 -12.38
CA SER A 87 0.55 7.42 -12.97
C SER A 87 -0.35 6.68 -11.96
N PHE A 88 0.11 6.44 -10.73
CA PHE A 88 -0.67 5.75 -9.70
C PHE A 88 -1.29 6.73 -8.70
N GLY A 89 -2.62 6.70 -8.55
CA GLY A 89 -3.32 7.55 -7.59
C GLY A 89 -3.08 9.04 -7.83
N ASP A 90 -2.89 9.80 -6.76
CA ASP A 90 -2.44 11.19 -6.82
C ASP A 90 -0.92 11.25 -6.71
N LYS A 91 -0.24 11.47 -7.85
CA LYS A 91 1.22 11.65 -7.94
C LYS A 91 2.03 10.50 -7.31
N GLY A 92 1.58 9.26 -7.50
CA GLY A 92 2.26 8.04 -7.05
C GLY A 92 1.81 7.50 -5.71
N ARG A 93 0.72 8.04 -5.15
CA ARG A 93 0.17 7.58 -3.87
C ARG A 93 -1.34 7.72 -3.77
N VAL A 94 -1.95 6.90 -2.92
CA VAL A 94 -3.38 6.95 -2.58
C VAL A 94 -3.51 7.18 -1.09
N ASN A 95 -4.27 8.20 -0.69
CA ASN A 95 -4.60 8.44 0.71
C ASN A 95 -5.67 7.42 1.17
N LEU A 96 -5.34 6.61 2.17
CA LEU A 96 -6.20 5.54 2.70
C LEU A 96 -7.13 6.01 3.83
N ARG A 97 -6.91 7.22 4.37
CA ARG A 97 -7.72 7.79 5.46
C ARG A 97 -9.21 7.97 5.07
N PRO A 98 -9.57 8.49 3.88
CA PRO A 98 -10.97 8.65 3.48
C PRO A 98 -11.77 7.33 3.54
N GLY A 99 -11.13 6.18 3.29
CA GLY A 99 -11.77 4.87 3.33
C GLY A 99 -12.17 4.37 4.72
N LEU A 100 -11.75 5.03 5.79
CA LEU A 100 -12.05 4.63 7.18
C LEU A 100 -13.36 5.21 7.73
N GLY A 101 -14.00 6.14 7.00
CA GLY A 101 -15.21 6.82 7.43
C GLY A 101 -14.95 7.98 8.41
N PRO A 102 -16.01 8.75 8.76
CA PRO A 102 -15.87 10.08 9.36
C PRO A 102 -15.36 10.10 10.80
N ARG A 103 -15.36 8.95 11.49
CA ARG A 103 -14.93 8.83 12.89
C ARG A 103 -13.46 8.44 13.06
N ALA A 104 -12.77 8.13 11.96
CA ALA A 104 -11.37 7.73 12.02
C ALA A 104 -10.46 8.95 12.05
N THR A 105 -9.70 9.09 13.13
CA THR A 105 -8.74 10.19 13.31
C THR A 105 -7.37 9.86 12.72
N LYS A 106 -7.00 8.58 12.63
CA LYS A 106 -5.71 8.13 12.10
C LYS A 106 -5.81 6.77 11.42
N TYR A 107 -5.15 6.64 10.27
CA TYR A 107 -4.82 5.35 9.67
C TYR A 107 -3.52 4.81 10.29
N ALA A 108 -3.55 3.58 10.79
CA ALA A 108 -2.43 2.94 11.44
C ALA A 108 -2.34 1.46 11.06
N TRP A 109 -1.75 1.18 9.89
CA TRP A 109 -1.44 -0.17 9.45
C TRP A 109 0.01 -0.25 8.96
N THR A 110 0.72 -1.27 9.42
CA THR A 110 2.15 -1.50 9.10
C THR A 110 2.36 -2.85 8.40
N GLY A 111 1.29 -3.50 7.96
CA GLY A 111 1.37 -4.76 7.22
C GLY A 111 1.90 -4.56 5.80
N VAL A 112 2.19 -5.67 5.12
CA VAL A 112 2.63 -5.67 3.73
C VAL A 112 1.38 -5.69 2.84
N PRO A 113 1.22 -4.78 1.86
CA PRO A 113 0.15 -4.88 0.87
C PRO A 113 0.13 -6.26 0.22
N GLN A 114 -1.02 -6.71 -0.25
CA GLN A 114 -1.13 -7.95 -1.03
C GLN A 114 -1.67 -7.59 -2.40
N VAL A 115 -1.23 -8.28 -3.45
CA VAL A 115 -1.73 -8.03 -4.80
C VAL A 115 -2.37 -9.30 -5.35
N CYS A 116 -3.58 -9.16 -5.88
CA CYS A 116 -4.29 -10.22 -6.57
C CYS A 116 -4.72 -9.68 -7.94
N ARG A 117 -4.10 -10.20 -9.02
CA ARG A 117 -4.22 -9.63 -10.37
C ARG A 117 -3.85 -8.14 -10.33
N ASP A 118 -4.77 -7.28 -10.72
CA ASP A 118 -4.59 -5.83 -10.82
C ASP A 118 -5.24 -5.10 -9.64
N VAL A 119 -5.37 -5.77 -8.48
CA VAL A 119 -5.95 -5.20 -7.26
C VAL A 119 -4.95 -5.32 -6.11
N VAL A 120 -4.59 -4.18 -5.52
CA VAL A 120 -3.81 -4.08 -4.29
C VAL A 120 -4.76 -4.06 -3.11
N ILE A 121 -4.60 -5.01 -2.21
CA ILE A 121 -5.35 -5.16 -0.97
C ILE A 121 -4.46 -4.69 0.19
N VAL A 122 -4.96 -3.75 0.98
CA VAL A 122 -4.31 -3.26 2.20
C VAL A 122 -5.22 -3.52 3.40
N GLY A 123 -4.62 -3.88 4.53
CA GLY A 123 -5.36 -3.96 5.79
C GLY A 123 -5.62 -2.56 6.34
N THR A 124 -6.45 -2.47 7.37
CA THR A 124 -6.63 -1.23 8.14
C THR A 124 -6.34 -1.49 9.61
N GLY A 125 -5.79 -0.48 10.28
CA GLY A 125 -5.78 -0.40 11.72
C GLY A 125 -6.18 1.00 12.14
N ILE A 126 -7.11 1.09 13.09
CA ILE A 126 -7.57 2.36 13.64
C ILE A 126 -6.81 2.55 14.96
N GLY A 127 -5.97 3.59 15.03
CA GLY A 127 -5.26 3.95 16.25
C GLY A 127 -6.05 4.96 17.08
N GLY A 128 -6.57 4.54 18.24
CA GLY A 128 -7.32 5.36 19.21
C GLY A 128 -8.19 4.51 20.15
N SER A 129 -8.69 5.07 21.25
CA SER A 129 -9.45 4.39 22.34
C SER A 129 -10.79 3.75 21.93
N VAL A 130 -11.07 3.64 20.64
CA VAL A 130 -12.26 2.97 20.12
C VAL A 130 -11.84 1.59 19.63
N ARG A 131 -12.47 0.57 20.21
CA ARG A 131 -12.40 -0.87 19.88
C ARG A 131 -11.82 -1.13 18.48
N ARG A 132 -10.67 -1.83 18.42
CA ARG A 132 -9.98 -2.21 17.18
C ARG A 132 -10.96 -2.86 16.19
N ALA A 133 -11.38 -2.11 15.18
CA ALA A 133 -12.00 -2.69 13.99
C ALA A 133 -10.89 -2.96 12.99
N LEU A 134 -10.74 -4.22 12.59
CA LEU A 134 -9.92 -4.63 11.46
C LEU A 134 -10.80 -4.53 10.21
N GLY A 135 -10.36 -3.73 9.23
CA GLY A 135 -10.95 -3.66 7.90
C GLY A 135 -9.90 -3.93 6.83
N GLN A 136 -10.31 -3.98 5.57
CA GLN A 136 -9.44 -4.05 4.41
C GLN A 136 -9.90 -3.00 3.39
N ALA A 137 -8.97 -2.43 2.63
CA ALA A 137 -9.26 -1.60 1.47
C ALA A 137 -8.63 -2.25 0.23
N ALA A 138 -9.31 -2.12 -0.91
CA ALA A 138 -8.84 -2.58 -2.21
C ALA A 138 -8.64 -1.36 -3.13
N VAL A 139 -7.52 -1.33 -3.85
CA VAL A 139 -7.14 -0.27 -4.78
C VAL A 139 -6.73 -0.91 -6.09
N ASP A 140 -7.36 -0.47 -7.19
CA ASP A 140 -7.01 -0.95 -8.53
C ASP A 140 -5.59 -0.50 -8.92
N VAL A 141 -4.93 -1.32 -9.73
CA VAL A 141 -3.62 -1.03 -10.33
C VAL A 141 -3.87 -0.64 -11.78
N PRO A 142 -3.94 0.68 -12.09
CA PRO A 142 -4.12 1.10 -13.47
C PRO A 142 -2.84 0.76 -14.25
N SER A 143 -2.96 0.03 -15.36
CA SER A 143 -1.88 -0.18 -16.32
C SER A 143 -2.34 0.14 -17.74
N ASP A 144 -1.43 0.65 -18.57
CA ASP A 144 -1.75 0.98 -19.97
C ASP A 144 -2.15 -0.27 -20.77
N THR A 145 -1.60 -1.43 -20.40
CA THR A 145 -1.98 -2.73 -20.95
C THR A 145 -3.38 -3.16 -20.51
N ALA A 146 -3.74 -2.95 -19.24
CA ALA A 146 -5.07 -3.22 -18.71
C ALA A 146 -6.12 -2.30 -19.33
N ALA A 147 -5.79 -1.02 -19.55
CA ALA A 147 -6.63 -0.07 -20.29
C ALA A 147 -6.86 -0.51 -21.75
N ARG A 148 -5.87 -1.13 -22.41
CA ARG A 148 -6.05 -1.75 -23.73
C ARG A 148 -6.94 -2.99 -23.69
N ARG A 149 -6.86 -3.80 -22.63
CA ARG A 149 -7.73 -4.98 -22.43
C ARG A 149 -9.17 -4.60 -22.04
N SER A 150 -9.35 -3.53 -21.26
CA SER A 150 -10.67 -3.05 -20.81
C SER A 150 -11.41 -2.23 -21.88
N ARG A 151 -10.73 -1.66 -22.87
CA ARG A 151 -11.41 -1.13 -24.08
C ARG A 151 -12.19 -2.20 -24.86
N GLN A 152 -12.01 -3.48 -24.52
CA GLN A 152 -12.77 -4.60 -25.08
C GLN A 152 -13.89 -5.10 -24.16
N ARG A 153 -13.98 -4.63 -22.90
CA ARG A 153 -15.08 -4.97 -21.95
C ARG A 153 -15.33 -3.80 -20.98
N HIS A 154 -16.54 -3.26 -21.03
CA HIS A 154 -17.07 -2.06 -20.34
C HIS A 154 -16.56 -1.71 -18.92
N VAL A 155 -16.50 -0.38 -18.74
CA VAL A 155 -16.30 0.57 -17.62
C VAL A 155 -16.78 0.17 -16.20
N GLY A 156 -15.97 0.54 -15.18
CA GLY A 156 -16.45 0.83 -13.82
C GLY A 156 -15.36 0.77 -12.74
N GLU A 157 -14.76 1.91 -12.37
CA GLU A 157 -13.91 2.05 -11.17
C GLU A 157 -14.80 2.04 -9.91
N ARG A 158 -14.51 1.19 -8.92
CA ARG A 158 -15.27 1.16 -7.66
C ARG A 158 -14.36 0.83 -6.47
N LEU A 159 -14.22 1.80 -5.56
CA LEU A 159 -13.88 1.52 -4.16
C LEU A 159 -15.01 0.68 -3.55
N VAL A 160 -14.79 -0.62 -3.37
CA VAL A 160 -15.74 -1.49 -2.67
C VAL A 160 -15.50 -1.35 -1.17
N GLY A 161 -16.46 -0.71 -0.49
CA GLY A 161 -16.47 -0.55 0.95
C GLY A 161 -16.67 -1.86 1.71
N VAL A 162 -16.12 -1.89 2.92
CA VAL A 162 -16.14 -3.00 3.88
C VAL A 162 -17.55 -3.55 4.15
N GLN A 163 -17.73 -4.86 3.95
CA GLN A 163 -18.89 -5.61 4.44
C GLN A 163 -18.86 -5.61 5.98
N ARG A 164 -19.84 -4.97 6.63
CA ARG A 164 -20.04 -5.12 8.07
C ARG A 164 -20.54 -6.53 8.37
N ARG A 165 -19.80 -7.30 9.16
CA ARG A 165 -20.33 -8.51 9.82
C ARG A 165 -21.04 -8.10 11.12
N GLY A 166 -22.31 -8.46 11.21
CA GLY A 166 -23.04 -8.68 12.45
C GLY A 166 -23.79 -7.49 13.01
N GLU A 167 -25.08 -7.39 12.69
CA GLU A 167 -26.07 -6.91 13.67
C GLU A 167 -26.73 -8.12 14.34
N PRO A 168 -27.06 -8.04 15.64
CA PRO A 168 -27.72 -9.12 16.35
C PRO A 168 -29.18 -9.22 15.91
N VAL A 169 -29.61 -10.44 15.59
CA VAL A 169 -31.03 -10.78 15.44
C VAL A 169 -31.66 -10.68 16.82
N VAL A 170 -32.50 -9.66 17.03
CA VAL A 170 -33.44 -9.66 18.15
C VAL A 170 -34.57 -10.60 17.75
N ALA A 171 -34.61 -11.77 18.37
CA ALA A 171 -35.75 -12.67 18.30
C ALA A 171 -36.87 -12.10 19.18
N ASP A 172 -37.97 -11.75 18.53
CA ASP A 172 -39.25 -11.46 19.14
C ASP A 172 -39.81 -12.75 19.76
N HIS A 173 -40.00 -12.75 21.08
CA HIS A 173 -40.81 -13.75 21.77
C HIS A 173 -42.03 -13.03 22.36
N ARG A 174 -43.17 -13.41 21.77
CA ARG A 174 -44.57 -13.17 22.17
C ARG A 174 -44.81 -12.86 23.64
#